data_AF-A0A369QEU1-F1
#
_entry.id   AF-A0A369QEU1-F1
#
_cell.length_a   1.000
_cell.length_b   1.000
_cell.length_c   1.000
_cell.angle_alpha   90.00
_cell.angle_beta   90.00
_cell.angle_gamma   90.00
#
_symmetry.space_group_name_H-M   'P 1'
#
loop_
_entity.id
_entity.type
_entity.pdbx_description
1 polymer ?
#
loop_
_entity_poly.entity_id
_entity_poly.type
_entity_poly.pdbx_seq_one_letter_code
_entity_poly.pdbx_strand_id
1 'polypeptide(L)' 'MSLANIDLNKFCIVRHRNTDKVYLYETALHPAFQEAEEQAEFKCLTLDIFGQVNTADHFAFKKEDLYLQPIHQKF' A
#
# COMPACT_ATOMS: atom_id res chain seq x y z
N MET A 1 -10.79 -5.66 -9.61
CA MET A 1 -11.61 -5.50 -8.40
C MET A 1 -11.62 -4.04 -8.01
N SER A 2 -12.77 -3.39 -7.79
CA SER A 2 -12.82 -1.99 -7.31
C SER A 2 -12.08 -1.82 -5.97
N LEU A 3 -11.65 -0.60 -5.62
CA LEU A 3 -11.12 -0.22 -4.30
C LEU A 3 -12.01 -0.73 -3.14
N ALA A 4 -13.30 -0.93 -3.39
CA ALA A 4 -14.28 -1.51 -2.46
C ALA A 4 -14.04 -2.98 -2.08
N ASN A 5 -13.20 -3.72 -2.81
CA ASN A 5 -12.94 -5.16 -2.61
C ASN A 5 -11.49 -5.45 -2.17
N ILE A 6 -10.71 -4.43 -1.81
CA ILE A 6 -9.37 -4.64 -1.27
C ILE A 6 -9.52 -5.17 0.15
N ASP A 7 -9.02 -6.39 0.39
CA ASP A 7 -9.01 -6.99 1.72
C ASP A 7 -7.99 -6.24 2.59
N LEU A 8 -8.48 -5.29 3.39
CA LEU A 8 -7.66 -4.48 4.29
C LEU A 8 -6.99 -5.28 5.41
N ASN A 9 -7.35 -6.56 5.60
CA ASN A 9 -6.62 -7.45 6.49
C ASN A 9 -5.33 -7.98 5.84
N LYS A 10 -5.28 -8.01 4.51
CA LYS A 10 -4.14 -8.50 3.73
C LYS A 10 -3.29 -7.38 3.13
N PHE A 11 -3.88 -6.20 2.96
CA PHE A 11 -3.22 -5.06 2.35
C PHE A 11 -3.41 -3.79 3.19
N CYS A 12 -2.37 -2.97 3.25
CA CYS A 12 -2.43 -1.61 3.73
C CYS A 12 -2.29 -0.64 2.56
N ILE A 13 -2.99 0.49 2.64
CA ILE A 13 -2.87 1.57 1.65
C ILE A 13 -1.75 2.50 2.10
N VAL A 14 -0.75 2.69 1.24
CA VAL A 14 0.37 3.61 1.46
C VAL A 14 0.40 4.67 0.37
N ARG A 15 0.81 5.88 0.73
CA ARG A 15 1.01 6.98 -0.22
C ARG A 15 2.48 7.33 -0.30
N HIS A 16 2.91 7.68 -1.50
CA HIS A 16 4.24 8.23 -1.72
C HIS A 16 4.26 9.72 -1.37
N ARG A 17 5.22 10.15 -0.57
CA ARG A 17 5.34 11.53 -0.07
C ARG A 17 5.51 12.57 -1.18
N ASN A 18 6.40 12.28 -2.14
CA ASN A 18 6.76 13.25 -3.20
C ASN A 18 5.80 13.28 -4.39
N THR A 19 5.10 12.18 -4.69
CA THR A 19 4.28 12.07 -5.91
C THR A 19 2.79 12.03 -5.64
N ASP A 20 2.39 11.95 -4.36
CA ASP A 20 1.02 11.75 -3.88
C ASP A 20 0.30 10.53 -4.50
N LYS A 21 1.06 9.63 -5.13
CA LYS A 21 0.54 8.40 -5.70
C LYS A 21 0.22 7.40 -4.59
N VAL A 22 -0.87 6.67 -4.80
CA VAL A 22 -1.37 5.64 -3.89
C VAL A 22 -0.89 4.27 -4.35
N TYR A 23 -0.41 3.48 -3.40
CA TYR A 23 0.05 2.12 -3.59
C TYR A 23 -0.53 1.20 -2.51
N LEU A 24 -0.45 -0.10 -2.73
CA LEU A 24 -0.85 -1.13 -1.79
C LEU A 24 0.36 -1.91 -1.31
N TYR A 25 0.48 -2.05 0.00
CA TYR A 25 1.50 -2.88 0.63
C TYR A 25 0.85 -4.14 1.21
N GLU A 26 1.40 -5.31 0.89
CA GLU A 26 0.87 -6.59 1.36
C GLU A 26 1.36 -6.89 2.79
N THR A 27 0.44 -6.88 3.75
CA THR A 27 0.69 -7.17 5.17
C THR A 27 0.42 -8.62 5.55
N ALA A 28 -0.13 -9.43 4.63
CA ALA A 28 -0.35 -10.86 4.87
C ALA A 28 0.97 -11.65 4.97
N LEU A 29 1.99 -11.22 4.23
CA LEU A 29 3.29 -11.90 4.12
C LEU A 29 4.43 -11.12 4.78
N HIS A 30 4.17 -9.89 5.21
CA HIS A 30 5.17 -8.98 5.75
C HIS A 30 4.63 -8.25 7.00
N PRO A 31 5.50 -7.84 7.93
CA PRO A 31 5.08 -7.09 9.11
C PRO A 31 4.33 -5.82 8.72
N ALA A 32 3.40 -5.40 9.58
CA ALA A 32 2.59 -4.21 9.37
C ALA A 32 3.48 -2.99 9.09
N PHE A 33 3.04 -2.09 8.21
CA PHE A 33 3.84 -0.95 7.78
C PHE A 33 4.37 -0.10 8.96
N GLN A 34 3.61 0.00 10.05
CA GLN A 34 4.04 0.71 11.26
C GLN A 34 5.22 0.02 11.96
N GLU A 35 5.19 -1.31 12.05
CA GLU A 35 6.18 -2.14 12.76
C GLU A 35 7.40 -2.52 11.93
N ALA A 36 7.31 -2.41 10.61
CA ALA A 36 8.42 -2.73 9.71
C ALA A 36 9.63 -1.80 9.93
N GLU A 37 10.84 -2.34 9.81
CA GLU A 37 12.09 -1.58 10.01
C GLU A 37 12.22 -0.40 9.03
N GLU A 38 12.84 0.70 9.44
CA GLU A 38 13.01 1.90 8.58
C GLU A 38 13.82 1.62 7.31
N GLN A 39 14.72 0.64 7.37
CA GLN A 39 15.58 0.24 6.25
C GLN A 39 14.93 -0.82 5.35
N ALA A 40 13.74 -1.31 5.69
CA ALA A 40 13.07 -2.33 4.90
C ALA A 40 12.63 -1.76 3.54
N GLU A 41 12.85 -2.53 2.48
CA GLU A 41 12.25 -2.25 1.17
C GLU A 41 10.82 -2.80 1.13
N PHE A 42 9.87 -1.91 0.87
CA PHE A 42 8.46 -2.22 0.77
C PHE A 42 8.14 -2.47 -0.70
N LYS A 43 7.73 -3.71 -1.01
CA LYS A 43 7.16 -4.04 -2.31
C LYS A 43 5.70 -3.63 -2.30
N CYS A 44 5.37 -2.65 -3.14
CA CYS A 44 4.03 -2.11 -3.25
C CYS A 44 3.45 -2.35 -4.65
N LEU A 45 2.15 -2.63 -4.68
CA LEU A 45 1.36 -2.81 -5.89
C LEU A 45 0.67 -1.49 -6.25
N THR A 46 0.45 -1.28 -7.54
CA THR A 46 -0.32 -0.13 -8.03
C THR A 46 -1.79 -0.46 -8.21
N LEU A 47 -2.61 0.58 -8.14
CA LEU A 47 -4.00 0.54 -8.53
C LEU A 47 -4.13 1.07 -9.97
N ASP A 48 -4.91 0.39 -10.79
CA ASP A 48 -5.32 0.92 -12.09
C ASP A 48 -6.36 2.05 -11.94
N ILE A 49 -6.71 2.70 -13.05
CA ILE A 49 -7.70 3.80 -13.08
C ILE A 49 -9.11 3.38 -12.64
N PHE A 50 -9.38 2.07 -12.57
CA PHE A 50 -10.64 1.49 -12.11
C PHE A 50 -10.53 1.01 -10.64
N GLY A 51 -9.42 1.30 -9.96
CA GLY A 51 -9.17 0.91 -8.59
C GLY A 51 -8.83 -0.58 -8.42
N GLN A 52 -8.40 -1.26 -9.48
CA GLN A 52 -7.97 -2.66 -9.43
C GLN A 52 -6.49 -2.79 -9.13
N VAL A 53 -6.18 -3.72 -8.24
CA VAL A 53 -4.80 -4.08 -7.92
C VAL A 53 -4.16 -4.73 -9.13
N ASN A 54 -3.10 -4.12 -9.64
CA ASN A 54 -2.26 -4.75 -10.65
C ASN A 54 -1.16 -5.53 -9.94
N THR A 55 -1.29 -6.85 -9.90
CA THR A 55 -0.32 -7.76 -9.28
C THR A 55 0.90 -8.05 -10.15
N ALA A 56 0.92 -7.59 -11.40
CA ALA A 56 2.09 -7.75 -12.26
C ALA A 56 3.16 -6.69 -11.94
N ASP A 57 2.72 -5.46 -11.63
CA ASP A 57 3.61 -4.33 -11.43
C ASP A 57 3.92 -4.12 -9.94
N HIS A 58 5.15 -4.46 -9.56
CA HIS A 58 5.68 -4.25 -8.22
C HIS A 58 6.68 -3.09 -8.22
N PHE A 59 6.51 -2.19 -7.26
CA PHE A 59 7.43 -1.08 -7.03
C PHE A 59 8.08 -1.25 -5.66
N ALA A 60 9.40 -1.09 -5.61
CA ALA A 60 10.13 -1.08 -4.35
C ALA A 60 10.28 0.37 -3.88
N PHE A 61 9.89 0.63 -2.65
CA PHE A 61 10.06 1.91 -1.99
C PHE A 61 10.69 1.73 -0.62
N LYS A 62 11.40 2.75 -0.13
CA LYS A 62 11.84 2.78 1.25
C LYS A 62 10.71 3.27 2.15
N LYS A 63 10.75 2.93 3.44
CA LYS A 63 9.76 3.42 4.42
C LYS A 63 9.66 4.94 4.44
N GLU A 64 10.81 5.61 4.30
CA GLU A 64 10.93 7.07 4.31
C GLU A 64 10.15 7.75 3.17
N ASP A 65 10.04 7.10 2.02
CA ASP A 65 9.32 7.63 0.85
C ASP A 65 7.80 7.48 0.98
N LEU A 66 7.36 6.63 1.92
CA LEU A 66 5.96 6.25 2.09
C LEU A 66 5.38 6.77 3.41
N TYR A 67 4.06 6.84 3.45
CA TYR A 67 3.29 6.97 4.68
C TYR A 67 1.98 6.19 4.56
N LEU A 68 1.50 5.68 5.68
CA LEU A 68 0.22 4.99 5.73
C LEU A 68 -0.91 5.99 5.44
N GLN A 69 -1.76 5.69 4.47
CA GLN A 69 -2.94 6.51 4.20
C GLN A 69 -3.99 6.21 5.28
N PRO A 70 -4.47 7.19 6.04
CA PRO A 70 -5.54 6.97 7.01
C PRO A 70 -6.83 6.62 6.26
N ILE A 71 -7.35 5.41 6.51
CA ILE A 71 -8.64 4.98 5.96
C ILE A 71 -9.70 5.35 6.99
N HIS A 72 -10.43 6.43 6.73
CA HIS A 72 -11.63 6.75 7.50
C HIS A 72 -12.75 5.81 7.06
N GLN A 73 -12.88 4.65 7.70
CA GLN A 73 -14.12 3.89 7.65
C GLN A 73 -15.20 4.75 8.33
N LYS A 74 -16.04 5.41 7.54
CA LYS A 74 -17.34 5.88 8.03
C LYS A 74 -18.16 4.62 8.28
N PHE A 75 -18.28 4.24 9.56
CA PHE A 75 -19.24 3.27 10.03
C PHE A 75 -20.67 3.79 9.83
#